data_AF-A0A399PJJ5-F1
#
_entry.id   AF-A0A399PJJ5-F1
#
_cell.length_a   1.000
_cell.length_b   1.000
_cell.length_c   1.000
_cell.angle_alpha   90.00
_cell.angle_beta   90.00
_cell.angle_gamma   90.00
#
_symmetry.space_group_name_H-M   'P 1'
#
loop_
_entity.id
_entity.type
_entity.pdbx_description
1 polymer ?
#
loop_
_entity_poly.entity_id
_entity_poly.type
_entity_poly.pdbx_seq_one_letter_code
_entity_poly.pdbx_strand_id
1 'polypeptide(L)'
;MSVVGASGRDGEVVELDGGSVRVHGHLGLMPVPGCVRPIRLPEAAWRDFPPAGELLRAQVSAAAGVRIRFTTPADEVRMRVRCTRIRVEELPGPRNAFVAEVDGADL
;
A
#
# COMPACT_ATOMS: atom_id res chain seq x y z
N MET A 1 -16.54 -4.24 -13.71
CA MET A 1 -15.18 -4.77 -13.63
C MET A 1 -15.03 -5.49 -12.31
N SER A 2 -14.70 -6.78 -12.33
CA SER A 2 -14.62 -7.63 -11.15
C SER A 2 -13.17 -7.67 -10.68
N VAL A 3 -12.88 -7.18 -9.48
CA VAL A 3 -11.56 -7.38 -8.85
C VAL A 3 -11.55 -8.80 -8.29
N VAL A 4 -10.64 -9.63 -8.82
CA VAL A 4 -10.46 -11.04 -8.43
C VAL A 4 -9.87 -11.10 -7.01
N GLY A 5 -10.32 -12.09 -6.24
CA GLY A 5 -10.22 -12.15 -4.78
C GLY A 5 -8.81 -12.14 -4.18
N ALA A 6 -8.69 -11.41 -3.07
CA ALA A 6 -7.47 -11.28 -2.28
C ALA A 6 -7.20 -12.55 -1.47
N SER A 7 -6.14 -13.27 -1.83
CA SER A 7 -5.52 -14.28 -0.96
C SER A 7 -4.26 -13.67 -0.36
N GLY A 8 -4.21 -13.51 0.97
CA GLY A 8 -3.09 -12.89 1.70
C GLY A 8 -1.77 -13.66 1.60
N ARG A 9 -1.08 -13.53 0.48
CA ARG A 9 0.30 -13.98 0.28
C ARG A 9 1.13 -12.78 -0.15
N ASP A 10 2.24 -12.56 0.54
CA ASP A 10 3.23 -11.58 0.10
C ASP A 10 3.60 -11.83 -1.37
N GLY A 11 3.79 -10.77 -2.14
CA GLY A 11 4.04 -10.88 -3.57
C GLY A 11 2.78 -11.09 -4.41
N GLU A 12 1.62 -10.68 -3.91
CA GLU A 12 0.36 -10.68 -4.66
C GLU A 12 0.49 -9.74 -5.88
N VAL A 13 -0.01 -10.21 -7.03
CA VAL A 13 -0.01 -9.43 -8.27
C VAL A 13 -1.31 -8.64 -8.37
N VAL A 14 -1.19 -7.34 -8.58
CA VAL A 14 -2.30 -6.41 -8.73
C VAL A 14 -2.32 -5.86 -10.14
N GLU A 15 -3.47 -5.99 -10.79
CA GLU A 15 -3.77 -5.31 -12.04
C GLU A 15 -4.21 -3.87 -11.75
N LEU A 16 -3.51 -2.92 -12.37
CA LEU A 16 -3.79 -1.49 -12.30
C LEU A 16 -3.99 -0.93 -13.72
N ASP A 17 -4.57 0.26 -13.80
CA ASP A 17 -4.65 1.00 -15.06
C ASP A 17 -3.22 1.30 -15.57
N GLY A 18 -2.77 0.56 -16.58
CA GLY A 18 -1.44 0.69 -17.18
C GLY A 18 -0.49 -0.49 -16.96
N GLY A 19 -0.88 -1.50 -16.19
CA GLY A 19 -0.12 -2.74 -16.07
C GLY A 19 -0.28 -3.47 -14.74
N SER A 20 0.50 -4.53 -14.56
CA SER A 20 0.50 -5.37 -13.36
C SER A 20 1.71 -5.07 -12.49
N VAL A 21 1.53 -5.00 -11.17
CA VAL A 21 2.63 -4.88 -10.21
C VAL A 21 2.56 -5.98 -9.18
N ARG A 22 3.72 -6.43 -8.68
CA ARG A 22 3.79 -7.29 -7.51
C ARG A 22 3.91 -6.44 -6.25
N VAL A 23 3.05 -6.68 -5.26
CA VAL A 23 3.04 -5.93 -4.00
C VAL A 23 3.65 -6.79 -2.89
N HIS A 24 4.54 -6.18 -2.10
CA HIS A 24 5.25 -6.81 -0.98
C HIS A 24 5.05 -6.03 0.31
N GLY A 25 5.26 -6.68 1.46
CA GLY A 25 5.19 -6.05 2.78
C GLY A 25 3.76 -5.81 3.28
N HIS A 26 2.79 -6.56 2.76
CA HIS A 26 1.39 -6.50 3.15
C HIS A 26 0.94 -7.83 3.79
N LEU A 27 -0.04 -7.76 4.70
CA LEU A 27 -0.80 -8.92 5.17
C LEU A 27 -2.02 -9.20 4.29
N GLY A 28 -2.49 -8.19 3.56
CA GLY A 28 -3.58 -8.32 2.59
C GLY A 28 -3.69 -7.07 1.73
N LEU A 29 -4.42 -7.20 0.63
CA LEU A 29 -4.73 -6.10 -0.26
C LEU A 29 -6.24 -5.90 -0.26
N MET A 30 -6.67 -4.71 0.16
CA MET A 30 -8.07 -4.34 0.14
C MET A 30 -8.38 -3.60 -1.16
N PRO A 31 -9.30 -4.10 -1.99
CA PRO A 31 -9.80 -3.37 -3.14
C PRO A 31 -10.50 -2.08 -2.68
N VAL A 32 -10.19 -0.97 -3.35
CA VAL A 32 -10.89 0.31 -3.19
C VAL A 32 -11.17 0.89 -4.59
N PRO A 33 -12.14 1.79 -4.77
CA PRO A 33 -12.48 2.27 -6.11
C PRO A 33 -11.28 2.85 -6.88
N GLY A 34 -10.81 2.12 -7.89
CA GLY A 34 -9.69 2.53 -8.76
C GLY A 34 -8.28 2.37 -8.17
N CYS A 35 -8.10 1.69 -7.03
CA CYS A 35 -6.77 1.34 -6.51
C CYS A 35 -6.85 0.16 -5.52
N VAL A 36 -5.70 -0.22 -4.96
CA VAL A 36 -5.62 -1.16 -3.83
C VAL A 36 -5.05 -0.45 -2.61
N ARG A 37 -5.54 -0.83 -1.43
CA ARG A 37 -5.00 -0.39 -0.14
C ARG A 37 -4.25 -1.56 0.51
N PRO A 38 -2.93 -1.44 0.75
CA PRO A 38 -2.22 -2.45 1.50
C PRO A 38 -2.68 -2.44 2.96
N ILE A 39 -2.94 -3.64 3.50
CA ILE A 39 -3.34 -3.88 4.88
C ILE A 39 -2.16 -4.52 5.60
N ARG A 40 -1.69 -3.89 6.69
CA ARG A 40 -0.53 -4.35 7.47
C ARG A 40 -0.86 -4.88 8.86
N LEU A 41 -2.12 -4.86 9.28
CA LEU A 41 -2.62 -5.57 10.45
C LEU A 41 -3.88 -6.36 10.08
N PRO A 42 -4.15 -7.51 10.71
CA PRO A 42 -5.31 -8.34 10.40
C PRO A 42 -6.63 -7.55 10.53
N GLU A 43 -7.32 -7.35 9.41
CA GLU A 43 -8.56 -6.55 9.36
C GLU A 43 -9.64 -7.10 10.30
N ALA A 44 -9.77 -8.43 10.36
CA ALA A 44 -10.76 -9.10 11.19
C ALA A 44 -10.61 -8.79 12.69
N ALA A 45 -9.39 -8.49 13.15
CA ALA A 45 -9.09 -8.21 14.55
C ALA A 45 -9.37 -6.75 14.94
N TRP A 46 -9.62 -5.84 13.99
CA TRP A 46 -9.79 -4.41 14.29
C TRP A 46 -10.99 -4.12 15.19
N ARG A 47 -12.03 -4.96 15.13
CA ARG A 47 -13.22 -4.86 15.98
C ARG A 47 -12.92 -5.09 17.46
N ASP A 48 -11.79 -5.75 17.77
CA ASP A 48 -11.42 -6.15 19.13
C ASP A 48 -10.67 -5.04 19.90
N PHE A 49 -10.44 -3.88 19.27
CA PHE A 49 -9.72 -2.74 19.88
C PHE A 49 -10.57 -1.47 20.07
N PRO A 50 -11.71 -1.50 20.81
CA PRO A 50 -12.43 -0.29 21.19
C PRO A 50 -11.73 0.45 22.36
N PRO A 51 -11.70 1.80 22.40
CA PRO A 51 -12.18 2.78 21.42
C PRO A 51 -11.14 3.10 20.31
N ALA A 52 -9.98 2.45 20.34
CA ALA A 52 -8.80 2.78 19.53
C ALA A 52 -8.88 2.37 18.05
N GLY A 53 -10.02 1.85 17.57
CA GLY A 53 -10.18 1.36 16.21
C GLY A 53 -9.88 2.41 15.12
N GLU A 54 -10.13 3.69 15.35
CA GLU A 54 -9.80 4.76 14.40
C GLU A 54 -8.29 5.07 14.36
N LEU A 55 -7.63 5.10 15.52
CA LEU A 55 -6.17 5.27 15.61
C LEU A 55 -5.45 4.06 15.01
N LEU A 56 -5.94 2.85 15.28
CA LEU A 56 -5.45 1.63 14.67
C LEU A 56 -5.59 1.72 13.14
N ARG A 57 -6.79 2.07 12.62
CA ARG A 57 -7.03 2.27 11.16
C ARG A 57 -6.09 3.30 10.53
N ALA A 58 -5.78 4.39 11.23
CA ALA A 58 -4.85 5.41 10.77
C ALA A 58 -3.41 4.87 10.69
N GLN A 59 -2.94 4.18 11.73
CA GLN A 59 -1.58 3.64 11.81
C GLN A 59 -1.34 2.49 10.81
N VAL A 60 -2.33 1.63 10.62
CA VAL A 60 -2.24 0.46 9.71
C VAL A 60 -2.32 0.84 8.24
N SER A 61 -2.90 2.01 7.93
CA SER A 61 -3.01 2.53 6.57
C SER A 61 -1.75 3.27 6.12
N ALA A 62 -0.78 3.51 7.00
CA ALA A 62 0.55 3.93 6.55
C ALA A 62 1.18 2.79 5.73
N ALA A 63 1.73 3.09 4.54
CA ALA A 63 2.33 2.09 3.67
C ALA A 63 3.80 1.77 4.03
N ALA A 64 4.20 1.97 5.29
CA ALA A 64 5.58 1.76 5.71
C ALA A 64 5.99 0.28 5.53
N GLY A 65 7.09 0.07 4.80
CA GLY A 65 7.59 -1.27 4.45
C GLY A 65 6.86 -1.94 3.29
N VAL A 66 5.82 -1.32 2.71
CA VAL A 66 5.18 -1.81 1.49
C VAL A 66 6.02 -1.43 0.28
N ARG A 67 6.22 -2.36 -0.64
CA ARG A 67 6.97 -2.14 -1.87
C ARG A 67 6.16 -2.65 -3.06
N ILE A 68 6.27 -1.96 -4.20
CA ILE A 68 5.80 -2.47 -5.48
C ILE A 68 7.01 -2.84 -6.33
N ARG A 69 6.92 -3.97 -7.04
CA ARG A 69 7.96 -4.42 -7.96
C ARG A 69 7.33 -4.76 -9.29
N PHE A 70 7.93 -4.29 -10.36
CA PHE A 70 7.55 -4.58 -11.73
C PHE A 70 8.79 -4.50 -12.62
N THR A 71 8.66 -5.02 -13.84
CA THR A 71 9.66 -4.90 -14.89
C THR A 71 8.99 -4.23 -16.07
N THR A 72 9.65 -3.26 -16.69
CA THR A 72 9.11 -2.53 -17.82
C THR A 72 10.24 -2.13 -18.77
N PRO A 73 10.02 -2.13 -20.10
CA PRO A 73 10.93 -1.51 -21.05
C PRO A 73 10.70 0.01 -21.18
N ALA A 74 9.72 0.58 -20.48
CA ALA A 74 9.42 2.00 -20.52
C ALA A 74 10.55 2.84 -19.92
N ASP A 75 10.79 4.00 -20.53
CA ASP A 75 11.70 5.04 -20.06
C ASP A 75 11.11 5.92 -18.96
N GLU A 76 9.77 5.96 -18.85
CA GLU A 76 9.05 6.70 -17.83
C GLU A 76 7.99 5.83 -17.14
N VAL A 77 7.91 5.95 -15.81
CA VAL A 77 6.84 5.36 -14.99
C VAL A 77 6.12 6.45 -14.22
N ARG A 78 4.79 6.45 -14.30
CA ARG A 78 3.93 7.35 -13.52
C ARG A 78 3.06 6.55 -12.57
N MET A 79 3.09 6.90 -11.29
CA MET A 79 2.26 6.29 -10.27
C MET A 79 1.31 7.31 -9.64
N ARG A 80 0.02 7.00 -9.63
CA ARG A 80 -0.99 7.79 -8.90
C ARG A 80 -1.19 7.18 -7.51
N VAL A 81 -0.88 7.94 -6.47
CA VAL A 81 -1.09 7.51 -5.08
C VAL A 81 -2.15 8.38 -4.40
N ARG A 82 -3.05 7.74 -3.66
CA ARG A 82 -4.03 8.41 -2.81
C ARG A 82 -3.59 8.28 -1.35
N CYS A 83 -3.07 9.38 -0.79
CA CYS A 83 -2.68 9.44 0.61
C CYS A 83 -3.81 10.05 1.45
N THR A 84 -4.17 9.38 2.55
CA THR A 84 -5.06 9.99 3.55
C THR A 84 -4.22 10.90 4.45
N ARG A 85 -4.60 12.18 4.55
CA ARG A 85 -3.91 13.11 5.45
C ARG A 85 -4.36 12.88 6.88
N ILE A 86 -3.47 12.34 7.71
CA ILE A 86 -3.69 12.21 9.16
C ILE A 86 -2.99 13.39 9.84
N ARG A 87 -3.72 14.14 10.68
CA ARG A 87 -3.12 15.16 11.55
C ARG A 87 -2.62 14.46 12.81
N VAL A 88 -1.31 14.31 12.94
CA VAL A 88 -0.65 13.85 14.15
C VAL A 88 0.31 14.96 14.57
N GLU A 89 0.21 15.40 15.83
CA GLU A 89 0.99 16.51 16.38
C GLU A 89 2.48 16.19 16.41
N GLU A 90 2.85 14.94 16.66
CA GLU A 90 4.24 14.48 16.74
C GLU A 90 4.44 13.19 15.93
N LEU A 91 4.88 13.32 14.67
CA LEU A 91 5.52 12.22 13.95
C LEU A 91 6.76 12.77 13.25
N PRO A 92 7.97 12.37 13.67
CA PRO A 92 9.21 12.78 13.00
C PRO A 92 9.35 12.08 11.63
N GLY A 93 9.82 12.82 10.62
CA GLY A 93 10.21 12.29 9.31
C GLY A 93 9.47 12.86 8.10
N PRO A 94 10.00 12.67 6.88
CA PRO A 94 9.36 13.14 5.65
C PRO A 94 8.03 12.41 5.43
N ARG A 95 6.95 13.17 5.31
CA ARG A 95 5.60 12.66 5.06
C ARG A 95 5.42 12.38 3.57
N ASN A 96 4.86 11.24 3.22
CA ASN A 96 4.58 10.84 1.82
C ASN A 96 5.84 10.79 0.92
N ALA A 97 7.01 10.46 1.46
CA ALA A 97 8.19 10.17 0.65
C ALA A 97 8.08 8.79 0.02
N PHE A 98 8.46 8.70 -1.25
CA PHE A 98 8.60 7.45 -1.99
C PHE A 98 10.08 7.28 -2.31
N VAL A 99 10.56 6.04 -2.20
CA VAL A 99 11.89 5.65 -2.67
C VAL A 99 11.66 4.82 -3.93
N ALA A 100 12.44 5.11 -4.96
CA ALA A 100 12.48 4.33 -6.18
C ALA A 100 13.86 3.68 -6.30
N GLU A 101 13.86 2.38 -6.55
CA GLU A 101 15.07 1.60 -6.81
C GLU A 101 14.94 1.01 -8.22
N VAL A 102 15.93 1.22 -9.07
CA VAL A 102 16.02 0.63 -10.42
C VAL A 102 17.25 -0.25 -10.48
N ASP A 103 17.05 -1.54 -10.76
CA ASP A 103 18.12 -2.55 -10.85
C ASP A 103 19.08 -2.57 -9.64
N GLY A 104 18.56 -2.28 -8.44
CA GLY A 104 19.35 -2.28 -7.20
C GLY A 104 19.96 -0.92 -6.83
N ALA A 105 19.73 0.14 -7.61
CA ALA A 105 20.22 1.49 -7.33
C ALA A 105 19.08 2.44 -6.93
N ASP A 106 19.24 3.15 -5.82
CA ASP A 106 18.31 4.19 -5.36
C ASP A 106 18.40 5.42 -6.29
N LEU A 107 17.23 6.00 -6.63
CA LEU A 107 17.08 7.25 -7.38
C LEU A 107 16.94 8.48 -6.47
#